data_AF-A0A0D0ART5-F1
#
_entry.id   AF-A0A0D0ART5-F1
#
_cell.length_a   1.000
_cell.length_b   1.000
_cell.length_c   1.000
_cell.angle_alpha   90.00
_cell.angle_beta   90.00
_cell.angle_gamma   90.00
#
_symmetry.space_group_name_H-M   'P 1'
#
loop_
_entity.id
_entity.type
_entity.pdbx_description
1 polymer ?
#
loop_
_entity_poly.entity_id
_entity_poly.type
_entity_poly.pdbx_seq_one_letter_code
_entity_poly.pdbx_strand_id
1 'polypeptide(L)'
;MSPVAIERELKRMDPTRFCGISAQVIGRWIDNSGTCPAWHSNVLVRAHRGNLPLTTATPPGILLKYPDVVKTIVEDLHALHTVGVALDTICCHGIIIARLTVSCPEIFEATAKDGSHFRCSEAWVKKFVARTLNWSF
;
A
#
# COMPACT_ATOMS: atom_id res chain seq x y z
N MET A 1 1.76 22.13 -24.03
CA MET A 1 3.05 21.55 -23.61
C MET A 1 3.06 20.08 -24.06
N SER A 2 4.06 19.61 -24.81
CA SER A 2 4.04 18.25 -25.37
C SER A 2 4.53 17.19 -24.36
N PRO A 3 4.06 15.92 -24.44
CA PRO A 3 4.48 14.85 -23.53
C PRO A 3 6.00 14.64 -23.48
N VAL A 4 6.68 14.81 -24.62
CA VAL A 4 8.14 14.71 -24.74
C VAL A 4 8.85 15.84 -23.99
N ALA A 5 8.32 17.06 -24.04
CA ALA A 5 8.88 18.18 -23.30
C ALA A 5 8.73 17.97 -21.78
N ILE A 6 7.59 17.42 -21.35
CA ILE A 6 7.33 17.09 -19.93
C ILE A 6 8.30 15.98 -19.46
N GLU A 7 8.45 14.89 -20.22
CA GLU A 7 9.40 13.82 -19.88
C GLU A 7 10.82 14.35 -19.69
N ARG A 8 11.29 15.14 -20.65
CA ARG A 8 12.64 15.72 -20.62
C ARG A 8 12.85 16.59 -19.39
N GLU A 9 11.87 17.42 -19.06
CA GLU A 9 11.95 18.32 -17.91
C GLU A 9 11.93 17.56 -16.59
N LEU A 10 11.07 16.54 -16.45
CA LEU A 10 11.04 15.68 -15.26
C LEU A 10 12.36 14.96 -15.05
N LYS A 11 12.92 14.34 -16.10
CA LYS A 11 14.21 13.66 -16.02
C LYS A 11 15.37 14.62 -15.77
N ARG A 12 15.28 15.87 -16.22
CA ARG A 12 16.26 16.93 -15.90
C ARG A 12 16.19 17.33 -14.43
N MET A 13 14.99 17.38 -13.84
CA MET A 13 14.79 17.74 -12.44
C MET A 13 15.29 16.66 -11.47
N ASP A 14 14.94 15.40 -11.72
CA ASP A 14 15.34 14.27 -10.88
C ASP A 14 15.40 12.97 -11.72
N PRO A 15 16.57 12.66 -12.31
CA PRO A 15 16.70 11.54 -13.23
C PRO A 15 16.48 10.18 -12.54
N THR A 16 16.77 10.07 -11.24
CA THR A 16 16.61 8.83 -10.48
C THR A 16 15.13 8.56 -10.20
N ARG A 17 14.39 9.58 -9.74
CA ARG A 17 12.95 9.44 -9.45
C ARG A 17 12.10 9.25 -10.70
N PHE A 18 12.49 9.89 -11.81
CA PHE A 18 11.72 9.89 -13.06
C PHE A 18 12.33 9.00 -14.15
N CYS A 19 13.25 8.10 -13.83
CA CYS A 19 13.91 7.26 -14.84
C CYS A 19 12.91 6.42 -15.67
N GLY A 20 11.84 5.93 -15.04
CA GLY A 20 10.83 5.07 -15.64
C GLY A 20 9.66 5.78 -16.31
N ILE A 21 9.57 7.12 -16.25
CA ILE A 21 8.50 7.85 -16.93
C ILE A 21 8.86 8.05 -18.41
N SER A 22 7.89 7.83 -19.30
CA SER A 22 8.04 8.03 -20.73
C SER A 22 6.96 8.96 -21.28
N ALA A 23 7.24 9.61 -22.41
CA ALA A 23 6.30 10.46 -23.13
C ALA A 23 5.02 9.70 -23.50
N GLN A 24 5.08 8.39 -23.72
CA GLN A 24 3.91 7.56 -23.96
C GLN A 24 3.01 7.47 -22.73
N VAL A 25 3.59 7.28 -21.54
CA VAL A 25 2.85 7.24 -20.28
C VAL A 25 2.22 8.60 -19.99
N ILE A 26 2.96 9.68 -20.18
CA ILE A 26 2.47 11.06 -20.01
C ILE A 26 1.36 11.36 -21.02
N GLY A 27 1.51 10.91 -22.27
CA GLY A 27 0.48 11.07 -23.31
C GLY A 27 -0.84 10.39 -22.96
N ARG A 28 -0.81 9.24 -22.27
CA ARG A 28 -2.01 8.59 -21.75
C ARG A 28 -2.68 9.36 -20.62
N TRP A 29 -1.96 10.24 -19.93
CA TRP A 29 -2.50 11.05 -18.84
C TRP A 29 -3.12 12.36 -19.32
N ILE A 30 -2.79 12.80 -20.53
CA ILE A 30 -3.30 14.02 -21.13
C ILE A 30 -4.48 13.68 -22.04
N ASP A 31 -5.61 14.30 -21.76
CA ASP A 31 -6.77 14.34 -22.63
C ASP A 31 -6.56 15.42 -23.70
N ASN A 32 -6.59 15.01 -24.97
CA ASN A 32 -6.48 15.89 -26.13
C ASN A 32 -7.79 15.99 -26.92
N SER A 33 -8.92 15.54 -26.36
CA SER A 33 -10.22 15.61 -27.02
C SER A 33 -10.82 17.03 -27.06
N GLY A 34 -10.34 17.93 -26.21
CA GLY A 34 -10.77 19.33 -26.14
C GLY A 34 -9.91 20.31 -26.93
N THR A 35 -10.33 21.58 -26.93
CA THR A 35 -9.58 22.70 -27.53
C THR A 35 -8.27 23.02 -26.81
N CYS A 36 -8.08 22.53 -25.58
CA CYS A 36 -6.85 22.66 -24.82
C CYS A 36 -6.48 21.30 -24.21
N PRO A 37 -5.21 20.87 -24.28
CA PRO A 37 -4.75 19.66 -23.61
C PRO A 37 -4.95 19.80 -22.10
N ALA A 38 -5.68 18.88 -21.49
CA ALA A 38 -5.94 18.85 -20.06
C ALA A 38 -5.51 17.50 -19.47
N TRP A 39 -5.24 17.45 -18.17
CA TRP A 39 -5.05 16.17 -17.50
C TRP A 39 -6.39 15.44 -17.41
N HIS A 40 -6.41 14.13 -17.66
CA HIS A 40 -7.62 13.33 -17.42
C HIS A 40 -8.06 13.49 -15.95
N SER A 41 -9.37 13.52 -15.74
CA SER A 41 -9.98 13.67 -14.40
C SER A 41 -9.48 12.60 -13.42
N ASN A 42 -9.28 11.36 -13.88
CA ASN A 42 -8.73 10.28 -13.07
C ASN A 42 -7.27 10.51 -12.65
N VAL A 43 -6.47 11.22 -13.44
CA VAL A 43 -5.08 11.62 -13.13
C VAL A 43 -5.08 12.73 -12.09
N LEU A 44 -5.96 13.73 -12.24
CA LEU A 44 -6.13 14.79 -11.25
C LEU A 44 -6.59 14.24 -9.90
N VAL A 45 -7.55 13.31 -9.89
CA VAL A 45 -7.98 12.63 -8.66
C VAL A 45 -6.84 11.84 -8.02
N ARG A 46 -6.01 11.13 -8.80
CA ARG A 46 -4.82 10.43 -8.29
C ARG A 46 -3.77 11.39 -7.73
N ALA A 47 -3.55 12.53 -8.39
CA ALA A 47 -2.62 13.55 -7.91
C ALA A 47 -3.11 14.19 -6.60
N HIS A 48 -4.40 14.53 -6.51
CA HIS A 48 -5.01 15.06 -5.29
C HIS A 48 -5.00 14.08 -4.13
N ARG A 49 -5.15 12.78 -4.40
CA ARG A 49 -5.00 11.73 -3.38
C ARG A 49 -3.56 11.57 -2.91
N GLY A 50 -2.57 12.17 -3.58
CA GLY A 50 -1.16 11.80 -3.41
C GLY A 50 -0.94 10.34 -3.84
N ASN A 51 0.30 9.87 -3.84
CA ASN A 51 0.60 8.45 -4.06
C ASN A 51 0.15 7.55 -2.89
N LEU A 52 -1.02 7.84 -2.30
CA LEU A 52 -1.66 6.96 -1.34
C LEU A 52 -1.99 5.65 -2.05
N PRO A 53 -1.53 4.50 -1.53
CA PRO A 53 -1.96 3.20 -2.02
C PRO A 53 -3.49 3.19 -2.09
N LEU A 54 -4.02 2.68 -3.20
CA LEU A 54 -5.46 2.59 -3.48
C LEU A 54 -6.23 2.18 -2.20
N THR A 55 -7.02 3.11 -1.67
CA THR A 55 -7.70 3.09 -0.36
C THR A 55 -8.88 2.12 -0.30
N THR A 56 -8.69 0.92 -0.80
CA THR A 56 -9.44 -0.27 -0.41
C THR A 56 -8.37 -1.29 -0.08
N ALA A 57 -7.85 -1.22 1.14
CA ALA A 57 -6.86 -2.14 1.64
C ALA A 57 -7.48 -3.54 1.70
N THR A 58 -7.44 -4.27 0.59
CA THR A 58 -7.69 -5.70 0.60
C THR A 58 -6.72 -6.29 1.62
N PRO A 59 -7.21 -6.94 2.69
CA PRO A 59 -6.34 -7.64 3.63
C PRO A 59 -5.36 -8.51 2.85
N PRO A 60 -4.10 -8.66 3.31
CA PRO A 60 -3.17 -9.57 2.66
C PRO A 60 -3.88 -10.91 2.47
N GLY A 61 -3.86 -11.46 1.26
CA GLY A 61 -4.90 -12.38 0.78
C GLY A 61 -5.21 -13.58 1.68
N ILE A 62 -4.28 -13.99 2.55
CA ILE A 62 -4.51 -15.03 3.55
C ILE A 62 -5.57 -14.66 4.60
N LEU A 63 -5.66 -13.38 4.99
CA LEU A 63 -6.59 -12.88 6.00
C LEU A 63 -7.95 -12.45 5.42
N LEU A 64 -8.17 -12.58 4.11
CA LEU A 64 -9.47 -12.28 3.50
C LEU A 64 -10.61 -13.12 4.08
N LYS A 65 -10.30 -14.33 4.55
CA LYS A 65 -11.26 -15.23 5.19
C LYS A 65 -11.56 -14.86 6.65
N TYR A 66 -10.80 -13.92 7.22
CA TYR A 66 -10.82 -13.58 8.65
C TYR A 66 -10.97 -12.06 8.87
N PRO A 67 -12.01 -11.41 8.34
CA PRO A 67 -12.16 -9.95 8.43
C PRO A 67 -12.26 -9.47 9.89
N ASP A 68 -12.91 -10.24 10.77
CA ASP A 68 -13.06 -9.88 12.18
C ASP A 68 -11.73 -9.91 12.94
N VAL A 69 -10.85 -10.85 12.58
CA VAL A 69 -9.49 -10.93 13.15
C VAL A 69 -8.67 -9.71 12.70
N VAL A 70 -8.76 -9.32 11.43
CA VAL A 70 -8.10 -8.11 10.92
C VAL A 70 -8.59 -6.87 11.66
N LYS A 71 -9.90 -6.74 11.87
CA LYS A 71 -10.49 -5.64 12.62
C LYS A 71 -9.94 -5.59 14.05
N THR A 72 -9.91 -6.72 14.74
CA THR A 72 -9.39 -6.79 16.11
C THR A 72 -7.92 -6.40 16.19
N ILE A 73 -7.08 -6.87 15.25
CA ILE A 73 -5.67 -6.49 15.16
C ILE A 73 -5.52 -4.96 15.01
N VAL A 74 -6.31 -4.38 14.11
CA VAL A 74 -6.30 -2.93 13.83
C VAL A 74 -6.72 -2.14 15.08
N GLU A 75 -7.75 -2.60 15.78
CA GLU A 75 -8.22 -2.00 17.03
C GLU A 75 -7.16 -2.08 18.14
N ASP A 76 -6.50 -3.23 18.33
CA ASP A 76 -5.42 -3.40 19.31
C ASP A 76 -4.26 -2.43 19.05
N LEU A 77 -3.81 -2.35 17.80
CA LEU A 77 -2.73 -1.47 17.39
C LEU A 77 -3.10 0.01 17.57
N HIS A 78 -4.33 0.40 17.21
CA HIS A 78 -4.82 1.76 17.44
C HIS A 78 -4.92 2.10 18.93
N ALA A 79 -5.41 1.18 19.75
CA ALA A 79 -5.54 1.39 21.19
C ALA A 79 -4.16 1.67 21.81
N LEU A 80 -3.16 0.85 21.48
CA LEU A 80 -1.78 1.02 21.96
C LEU A 80 -1.14 2.33 21.49
N HIS A 81 -1.33 2.69 20.22
CA HIS A 81 -0.86 3.96 19.71
C HIS A 81 -1.52 5.16 20.42
N THR A 82 -2.82 5.07 20.71
CA THR A 82 -3.59 6.13 21.36
C THR A 82 -3.14 6.37 22.81
N VAL A 83 -2.71 5.32 23.52
CA VAL A 83 -2.15 5.45 24.87
C VAL A 83 -0.66 5.83 24.88
N GLY A 84 -0.07 6.13 23.72
CA GLY A 84 1.30 6.62 23.60
C GLY A 84 2.38 5.54 23.65
N VAL A 85 2.03 4.27 23.44
CA VAL A 85 3.04 3.20 23.28
C VAL A 85 3.74 3.39 21.95
N ALA A 86 5.06 3.47 21.97
CA ALA A 86 5.87 3.47 20.75
C ALA A 86 5.72 2.11 20.06
N LEU A 87 5.10 2.12 18.89
CA LEU A 87 4.95 0.93 18.05
C LEU A 87 6.05 0.95 17.01
N ASP A 88 6.98 -0.01 17.12
CA ASP A 88 7.92 -0.36 16.05
C ASP A 88 7.45 -1.61 15.31
N THR A 89 8.19 -2.01 14.27
CA THR A 89 7.84 -3.20 13.49
C THR A 89 7.83 -4.46 14.37
N ILE A 90 8.71 -4.57 15.37
CA ILE A 90 8.82 -5.75 16.24
C ILE A 90 7.60 -5.86 17.16
N CYS A 91 7.17 -4.75 17.78
CA CYS A 91 5.97 -4.70 18.62
C CYS A 91 4.73 -5.05 17.79
N CYS A 92 4.56 -4.43 16.62
CA CYS A 92 3.46 -4.76 15.73
C CYS A 92 3.47 -6.24 15.33
N HIS A 93 4.65 -6.78 15.01
CA HIS A 93 4.81 -8.18 14.66
C HIS A 93 4.39 -9.12 15.79
N GLY A 94 4.81 -8.85 17.03
CA GLY A 94 4.43 -9.62 18.21
C GLY A 94 2.92 -9.60 18.48
N ILE A 95 2.30 -8.43 18.40
CA ILE A 95 0.84 -8.26 18.60
C ILE A 95 0.07 -9.03 17.53
N ILE A 96 0.46 -8.87 16.26
CA ILE A 96 -0.19 -9.55 15.15
C ILE A 96 -0.06 -11.07 15.29
N ILE A 97 1.15 -11.60 15.56
CA ILE A 97 1.32 -13.04 15.78
C ILE A 97 0.44 -13.51 16.92
N ALA A 98 0.50 -12.85 18.08
CA ALA A 98 -0.28 -13.26 19.25
C ALA A 98 -1.78 -13.35 18.93
N ARG A 99 -2.31 -12.36 18.21
CA ARG A 99 -3.72 -12.34 17.81
C ARG A 99 -4.04 -13.46 16.83
N LEU A 100 -3.20 -13.68 15.82
CA LEU A 100 -3.39 -14.75 14.83
C LEU A 100 -3.31 -16.14 15.47
N THR A 101 -2.36 -16.37 16.39
CA THR A 101 -2.22 -17.64 17.11
C THR A 101 -3.46 -17.96 17.96
N VAL A 102 -4.11 -16.96 18.55
CA VAL A 102 -5.31 -17.16 19.36
C VAL A 102 -6.56 -17.33 18.50
N SER A 103 -6.71 -16.51 17.45
CA SER A 103 -7.97 -16.43 16.71
C SER A 103 -8.05 -17.34 15.49
N CYS A 104 -6.93 -17.61 14.84
CA CYS A 104 -6.86 -18.44 13.63
C CYS A 104 -5.48 -19.12 13.48
N PRO A 105 -5.11 -20.03 14.40
CA PRO A 105 -3.81 -20.71 14.33
C PRO A 105 -3.62 -21.50 13.03
N GLU A 106 -4.71 -21.96 12.41
CA GLU A 106 -4.69 -22.75 11.18
C GLU A 106 -4.07 -22.01 9.99
N ILE A 107 -3.95 -20.68 10.02
CA ILE A 107 -3.33 -19.94 8.92
C ILE A 107 -1.84 -20.26 8.79
N PHE A 108 -1.17 -20.62 9.89
CA PHE A 108 0.25 -20.95 9.89
C PHE A 108 0.49 -22.36 9.34
N GLU A 109 -0.50 -23.25 9.49
CA GLU A 109 -0.47 -24.61 8.98
C GLU A 109 -0.90 -24.69 7.50
N ALA A 110 -1.65 -23.71 7.01
CA ALA A 110 -2.14 -23.68 5.65
C ALA A 110 -1.00 -23.66 4.61
N THR A 111 -0.96 -24.71 3.77
CA THR A 111 -0.03 -24.80 2.64
C THR A 111 -0.64 -24.17 1.39
N ALA A 112 0.10 -23.28 0.75
CA ALA A 112 -0.23 -22.73 -0.55
C ALA A 112 -0.01 -23.77 -1.67
N LYS A 113 -0.50 -23.48 -2.88
CA LYS A 113 -0.37 -24.38 -4.05
C LYS A 113 1.08 -24.71 -4.40
N ASP A 114 2.02 -23.84 -4.04
CA ASP A 114 3.46 -23.98 -4.27
C ASP A 114 4.19 -24.69 -3.11
N GLY A 115 3.48 -25.19 -2.10
CA GLY A 115 4.08 -25.84 -0.94
C GLY A 115 4.54 -24.88 0.17
N SER A 116 4.41 -23.56 -0.04
CA SER A 116 4.81 -22.57 0.98
C SER A 116 3.78 -22.43 2.09
N HIS A 117 4.23 -22.05 3.28
CA HIS A 117 3.36 -21.72 4.41
C HIS A 117 3.30 -20.21 4.61
N PHE A 118 2.18 -19.73 5.16
CA PHE A 118 2.11 -18.35 5.59
C PHE A 118 3.16 -18.07 6.66
N ARG A 119 3.97 -17.04 6.43
CA ARG A 119 4.87 -16.49 7.43
C ARG A 119 4.49 -15.04 7.68
N CYS A 120 4.18 -14.71 8.93
CA CYS A 120 3.96 -13.34 9.37
C CYS A 120 5.28 -12.55 9.42
N SER A 121 6.11 -12.61 8.39
CA SER A 121 7.42 -11.94 8.35
C SER A 121 7.32 -10.44 8.59
N GLU A 122 8.41 -9.81 9.05
CA GLU A 122 8.46 -8.34 9.20
C GLU A 122 8.09 -7.58 7.92
N ALA A 123 8.55 -8.07 6.77
CA ALA A 123 8.20 -7.49 5.47
C ALA A 123 6.70 -7.56 5.19
N TRP A 124 6.04 -8.63 5.62
CA TRP A 124 4.59 -8.75 5.56
C TRP A 124 3.91 -7.81 6.55
N VAL A 125 4.41 -7.71 7.79
CA VAL A 125 3.87 -6.81 8.83
C VAL A 125 3.93 -5.35 8.39
N LYS A 126 5.09 -4.90 7.86
CA LYS A 126 5.23 -3.54 7.31
C LYS A 126 4.21 -3.27 6.21
N LYS A 127 3.99 -4.23 5.31
CA LYS A 127 2.97 -4.11 4.25
C LYS A 127 1.55 -4.12 4.80
N PHE A 128 1.27 -4.95 5.81
CA PHE A 128 -0.03 -5.00 6.47
C PHE A 128 -0.34 -3.64 7.10
N VAL A 129 0.52 -3.17 8.01
CA VAL A 129 0.37 -1.91 8.73
C VAL A 129 0.29 -0.71 7.77
N ALA A 130 1.15 -0.65 6.75
CA ALA A 130 1.08 0.43 5.75
C ALA A 130 -0.22 0.42 4.96
N ARG A 131 -0.83 -0.75 4.71
CA ARG A 131 -2.10 -0.84 3.98
C ARG A 131 -3.31 -0.59 4.86
N THR A 132 -3.34 -1.15 6.07
CA THR A 132 -4.52 -1.12 6.94
C THR A 132 -4.59 0.12 7.82
N LEU A 133 -3.44 0.62 8.28
CA LEU A 133 -3.33 1.74 9.21
C LEU A 133 -2.71 2.99 8.59
N ASN A 134 -2.14 2.88 7.38
CA ASN A 134 -1.40 3.95 6.71
C ASN A 134 -0.20 4.45 7.54
N TRP A 135 0.42 3.56 8.32
CA TRP A 135 1.64 3.87 9.07
C TRP A 135 2.90 3.40 8.33
N SER A 136 4.00 4.10 8.56
CA SER A 136 5.33 3.74 8.08
C SER A 136 6.30 3.75 9.26
N PHE A 137 7.20 2.76 9.30
CA PHE A 137 8.32 2.70 10.24
C PHE A 137 9.61 3.12 9.54
#